data_AF-A0A413IXK1-F1
#
_entry.id   AF-A0A413IXK1-F1
#
_cell.length_a   1.000
_cell.length_b   1.000
_cell.length_c   1.000
_cell.angle_alpha   90.00
_cell.angle_beta   90.00
_cell.angle_gamma   90.00
#
_symmetry.space_group_name_H-M   'P 1'
#
loop_
_entity.id
_entity.type
_entity.pdbx_description
1 polymer ?
#
loop_
_entity_poly.entity_id
_entity_poly.type
_entity_poly.pdbx_seq_one_letter_code
_entity_poly.pdbx_strand_id
1 'polypeptide(L)'
;MTPSFENICRKDENGNEYWSSRDLCGAMGYSAYWKFQRVIDKAIKVAGEKGMNVDEHFNQAVDMVKIGNGSFRKVNIFRLSRMACMIIAENADNKKVLVQQARDFFSQSVSMAELMHNSLSSNILLYKTAQGEVRVEVIFNSETFWMSQKRMADLFGVDVRTINYHLGQIYETGELSKEATIRKIGIVQTEGDREVERMPLFYNLDAIVAVGYRVNSYQATQFRIWATSVLKEFIIKGYALDDERLKQGKHFGKDYFDDLLERIREIRTSERRYYQKITDIYAECSADYDPKSEDTKLFFKMVQNMMHLAVTHHTSAEIIYQRADSEQPYMGLTTWKRAPDGRVQKSDTIIAKNYLSDSELSQLNLITTAFLDMAESRAARHIVSTMDDWKKFLQQYLATMDYEPCDTAGKVTQEEARDKAYSEYEKYKLIQDKSYISDFDRFNESNGETPLLPFDLNPTK
;
A
#
# COMPACT_ATOMS: atom_id res chain seq x y z
N MET A 1 -2.67 28.95 -12.38
CA MET A 1 -3.15 27.93 -13.34
C MET A 1 -2.02 26.95 -13.57
N THR A 2 -2.12 25.75 -12.98
CA THR A 2 -1.22 24.64 -13.29
C THR A 2 -1.45 24.24 -14.76
N PRO A 3 -0.40 24.07 -15.57
CA PRO A 3 -0.58 23.68 -16.97
C PRO A 3 -1.20 22.28 -17.03
N SER A 4 -2.26 22.12 -17.82
CA SER A 4 -2.79 20.79 -18.19
C SER A 4 -1.68 19.98 -18.85
N PHE A 5 -1.58 18.67 -18.56
CA PHE A 5 -0.60 17.77 -19.18
C PHE A 5 -0.72 17.74 -20.70
N GLU A 6 -1.88 18.10 -21.25
CA GLU A 6 -2.10 18.28 -22.69
C GLU A 6 -1.36 19.51 -23.25
N ASN A 7 -1.31 20.62 -22.49
CA ASN A 7 -0.68 21.87 -22.93
C ASN A 7 0.84 21.82 -23.01
N ILE A 8 1.46 20.84 -22.34
CA ILE A 8 2.91 20.60 -22.36
C ILE A 8 3.29 19.45 -23.30
N CYS A 9 2.32 18.85 -24.00
CA CYS A 9 2.57 17.87 -25.05
C CYS A 9 3.18 18.57 -26.28
N ARG A 10 4.20 17.95 -26.88
CA ARG A 10 4.86 18.41 -28.10
C ARG A 10 4.89 17.28 -29.11
N LYS A 11 5.05 17.61 -30.40
CA LYS A 11 5.27 16.63 -31.46
C LYS A 11 6.69 16.69 -31.99
N ASP A 12 7.28 15.54 -32.25
CA ASP A 12 8.60 15.44 -32.89
C ASP A 12 8.49 15.59 -34.42
N GLU A 13 9.62 15.51 -35.12
CA GLU A 13 9.72 15.64 -36.58
C GLU A 13 8.97 14.53 -37.33
N ASN A 14 8.70 13.40 -36.66
CA ASN A 14 7.95 12.26 -37.19
C ASN A 14 6.46 12.30 -36.82
N GLY A 15 6.02 13.33 -36.10
CA GLY A 15 4.64 13.49 -35.65
C GLY A 15 4.29 12.76 -34.35
N ASN A 16 5.26 12.14 -33.67
CA ASN A 16 5.04 11.43 -32.40
C ASN A 16 4.93 12.41 -31.24
N GLU A 17 4.01 12.12 -30.31
CA GLU A 17 3.80 12.92 -29.11
C GLU A 17 4.86 12.64 -28.04
N TYR A 18 5.40 13.69 -27.45
CA TYR A 18 6.34 13.59 -26.33
C TYR A 18 6.16 14.73 -25.32
N TRP A 19 6.62 14.47 -24.10
CA TRP A 19 6.70 15.43 -23.01
C TRP A 19 8.14 15.66 -22.61
N SER A 20 8.52 16.91 -22.38
CA SER A 20 9.85 17.22 -21.82
C SER A 20 9.87 16.85 -20.33
N SER A 21 10.92 16.17 -19.87
CA SER A 21 11.12 15.86 -18.45
C SER A 21 11.10 17.10 -17.55
N ARG A 22 11.47 18.27 -18.07
CA ARG A 22 11.47 19.54 -17.33
C ARG A 22 10.07 20.09 -17.15
N ASP A 23 9.27 20.06 -18.21
CA ASP A 23 7.88 20.52 -18.16
C ASP A 23 7.05 19.58 -17.29
N LEU A 24 7.29 18.27 -17.44
CA LEU A 24 6.65 17.23 -16.62
C LEU A 24 7.01 17.35 -15.13
N CYS A 25 8.28 17.67 -14.80
CA CYS A 25 8.72 17.94 -13.42
C CYS A 25 7.88 19.06 -12.77
N GLY A 26 7.67 20.16 -13.49
CA GLY A 26 6.86 21.28 -13.01
C GLY A 26 5.38 20.91 -12.89
N ALA A 27 4.82 20.24 -13.91
CA ALA A 27 3.43 19.81 -13.93
C ALA A 27 3.10 18.79 -12.82
N MET A 28 4.03 17.93 -12.44
CA MET A 28 3.88 16.96 -11.34
C MET A 28 4.20 17.52 -9.94
N GLY A 29 4.49 18.83 -9.82
CA GLY A 29 4.68 19.48 -8.53
C GLY A 29 6.04 19.21 -7.86
N TYR A 30 7.09 19.00 -8.65
CA TYR A 30 8.47 18.90 -8.15
C TYR A 30 9.15 20.27 -8.24
N SER A 31 9.56 20.82 -7.09
CA SER A 31 10.22 22.13 -6.99
C SER A 31 11.68 22.15 -7.47
N ALA A 32 12.30 20.97 -7.59
CA ALA A 32 13.68 20.84 -8.03
C ALA A 32 13.87 19.62 -8.93
N TYR A 33 14.45 19.83 -10.11
CA TYR A 33 14.61 18.79 -11.12
C TYR A 33 15.47 17.61 -10.66
N TRP A 34 16.47 17.81 -9.81
CA TRP A 34 17.30 16.70 -9.31
C TRP A 34 16.50 15.69 -8.48
N LYS A 35 15.42 16.12 -7.80
CA LYS A 35 14.50 15.22 -7.09
C LYS A 35 13.68 14.40 -8.10
N PHE A 36 13.27 15.05 -9.18
CA PHE A 36 12.55 14.40 -10.26
C PHE A 36 13.44 13.46 -11.08
N GLN A 37 14.73 13.77 -11.23
CA GLN A 37 15.70 12.92 -11.90
C GLN A 37 15.78 11.54 -11.24
N ARG A 38 15.76 11.46 -9.90
CA ARG A 38 15.70 10.17 -9.19
C ARG A 38 14.45 9.35 -9.52
N VAL A 39 13.32 10.02 -9.75
CA VAL A 39 12.07 9.36 -10.16
C VAL A 39 12.19 8.85 -11.59
N ILE A 40 12.79 9.64 -12.49
CA ILE A 40 13.08 9.21 -13.86
C ILE A 40 14.04 8.02 -13.87
N ASP A 41 15.12 8.05 -13.08
CA ASP A 41 16.09 6.95 -13.01
C ASP A 41 15.42 5.65 -12.50
N LYS A 42 14.52 5.77 -11.52
CA LYS A 42 13.69 4.65 -11.05
C LYS A 42 12.74 4.17 -12.16
N ALA A 43 12.10 5.07 -12.88
CA ALA A 43 11.21 4.74 -13.98
C ALA A 43 11.95 4.06 -15.16
N ILE A 44 13.16 4.50 -15.48
CA ILE A 44 14.04 3.87 -16.48
C ILE A 44 14.41 2.45 -16.04
N LYS A 45 14.78 2.26 -14.77
CA LYS A 45 15.08 0.94 -14.23
C LYS A 45 13.86 0.02 -14.32
N VAL A 46 12.69 0.50 -13.93
CA VAL A 46 11.42 -0.24 -14.03
C VAL A 46 11.08 -0.56 -15.48
N ALA A 47 11.31 0.37 -16.42
CA ALA A 47 11.10 0.14 -17.84
C ALA A 47 12.03 -0.97 -18.37
N GLY A 48 13.32 -0.92 -18.03
CA GLY A 48 14.28 -1.96 -18.39
C GLY A 48 13.96 -3.33 -17.78
N GLU A 49 13.54 -3.38 -16.51
CA GLU A 49 13.08 -4.63 -15.86
C GLU A 49 11.80 -5.20 -16.50
N LYS A 50 10.96 -4.34 -17.10
CA LYS A 50 9.76 -4.73 -17.85
C LYS A 50 10.06 -5.11 -19.32
N GLY A 51 11.32 -5.11 -19.75
CA GLY A 51 11.72 -5.46 -21.12
C GLY A 51 11.46 -4.38 -22.17
N MET A 52 11.16 -3.14 -21.75
CA MET A 52 10.92 -2.02 -22.65
C MET A 52 12.20 -1.59 -23.38
N ASN A 53 12.05 -1.10 -24.62
CA ASN A 53 13.11 -0.32 -25.25
C ASN A 53 13.22 1.04 -24.58
N VAL A 54 14.15 1.17 -23.63
CA VAL A 54 14.36 2.39 -22.83
C VAL A 54 14.64 3.60 -23.73
N ASP A 55 15.38 3.43 -24.82
CA ASP A 55 15.80 4.54 -25.68
C ASP A 55 14.64 5.11 -26.51
N GLU A 56 13.63 4.29 -26.83
CA GLU A 56 12.40 4.74 -27.49
C GLU A 56 11.49 5.55 -26.55
N HIS A 57 11.48 5.20 -25.26
CA HIS A 57 10.58 5.81 -24.28
C HIS A 57 11.20 6.98 -23.52
N PHE A 58 12.51 6.93 -23.24
CA PHE A 58 13.29 7.88 -22.46
C PHE A 58 14.44 8.44 -23.32
N ASN A 59 14.09 9.17 -24.37
CA ASN A 59 15.07 9.69 -25.32
C ASN A 59 15.81 10.91 -24.75
N GLN A 60 17.13 10.80 -24.56
CA GLN A 60 17.95 11.92 -24.08
C GLN A 60 18.12 12.99 -25.16
N ALA A 61 17.76 14.23 -24.82
CA ALA A 61 17.89 15.38 -25.71
C ALA A 61 18.46 16.60 -24.97
N VAL A 62 18.89 17.60 -25.74
CA VAL A 62 19.32 18.89 -25.21
C VAL A 62 18.26 19.93 -25.56
N ASP A 63 17.78 20.66 -24.57
CA ASP A 63 16.82 21.76 -24.75
C ASP A 63 17.38 23.09 -24.21
N MET A 64 16.85 24.21 -24.71
CA MET A 64 17.26 25.56 -24.35
C MET A 64 16.29 26.14 -23.33
N VAL A 65 16.72 26.24 -22.08
CA VAL A 65 15.88 26.77 -20.99
C VAL A 65 16.24 28.23 -20.70
N LYS A 66 15.21 29.09 -20.61
CA LYS A 66 15.35 30.50 -20.25
C LYS A 66 15.66 30.65 -18.76
N ILE A 67 16.75 31.36 -18.43
CA ILE A 67 17.17 31.70 -17.07
C ILE A 67 16.63 33.09 -16.71
N GLY A 68 16.50 33.38 -15.40
CA GLY A 68 15.91 34.59 -14.81
C GLY A 68 16.43 35.96 -15.29
N ASN A 69 17.47 36.02 -16.13
CA ASN A 69 17.96 37.24 -16.79
C ASN A 69 17.70 37.28 -18.31
N GLY A 70 16.80 36.44 -18.84
CA GLY A 70 16.49 36.39 -20.27
C GLY A 70 17.52 35.64 -21.14
N SER A 71 18.59 35.13 -20.54
CA SER A 71 19.59 34.27 -21.20
C SER A 71 19.13 32.82 -21.28
N PHE A 72 19.53 32.09 -22.34
CA PHE A 72 19.20 30.67 -22.51
C PHE A 72 20.39 29.78 -22.17
N ARG A 73 20.14 28.64 -21.51
CA ARG A 73 21.16 27.62 -21.23
C ARG A 73 20.76 26.29 -21.84
N LYS A 74 21.73 25.61 -22.46
CA LYS A 74 21.60 24.21 -22.88
C LYS A 74 21.53 23.32 -21.66
N VAL A 75 20.47 22.53 -21.57
CA VAL A 75 20.22 21.61 -20.46
C VAL A 75 19.82 20.25 -21.02
N ASN A 76 20.37 19.19 -20.45
CA ASN A 76 19.97 17.82 -20.78
C ASN A 76 18.57 17.56 -20.22
N ILE A 77 17.70 17.02 -21.07
CA ILE A 77 16.33 16.62 -20.78
C ILE A 77 16.09 15.22 -21.31
N PHE A 78 14.97 14.62 -20.91
CA PHE A 78 14.40 13.48 -21.60
C PHE A 78 13.19 13.95 -22.40
N ARG A 79 13.10 13.54 -23.66
CA ARG A 79 11.85 13.48 -24.41
C ARG A 79 11.17 12.18 -24.04
N LEU A 80 10.07 12.30 -23.30
CA LEU A 80 9.36 11.19 -22.70
C LEU A 80 8.17 10.84 -23.58
N SER A 81 8.10 9.60 -24.01
CA SER A 81 6.86 9.04 -24.57
C SER A 81 5.74 9.09 -23.53
N ARG A 82 4.49 8.93 -23.98
CA ARG A 82 3.35 8.83 -23.06
C ARG A 82 3.52 7.70 -22.04
N MET A 83 4.04 6.55 -22.51
CA MET A 83 4.38 5.39 -21.68
C MET A 83 5.42 5.74 -20.60
N ALA A 84 6.49 6.45 -20.95
CA ALA A 84 7.48 6.91 -19.97
C ALA A 84 6.85 7.84 -18.93
N CYS A 85 5.96 8.74 -19.34
CA CYS A 85 5.24 9.62 -18.42
C CYS A 85 4.35 8.84 -17.45
N MET A 86 3.67 7.80 -17.92
CA MET A 86 2.87 6.90 -17.08
C MET A 86 3.75 6.18 -16.04
N ILE A 87 4.86 5.57 -16.46
CA ILE A 87 5.77 4.85 -15.55
C ILE A 87 6.39 5.81 -14.53
N ILE A 88 6.76 7.01 -14.96
CA ILE A 88 7.24 8.07 -14.05
C ILE A 88 6.16 8.41 -13.03
N ALA A 89 4.89 8.56 -13.45
CA ALA A 89 3.78 8.87 -12.56
C ALA A 89 3.45 7.73 -11.58
N GLU A 90 3.56 6.47 -11.99
CA GLU A 90 3.39 5.28 -11.13
C GLU A 90 4.51 5.16 -10.08
N ASN A 91 5.71 5.62 -10.40
CA ASN A 91 6.90 5.51 -9.54
C ASN A 91 7.22 6.78 -8.73
N ALA A 92 6.44 7.84 -8.95
CA ALA A 92 6.51 9.11 -8.24
C ALA A 92 5.82 9.05 -6.87
N ASP A 93 5.97 10.13 -6.09
CA ASP A 93 5.37 10.25 -4.77
C ASP A 93 3.84 10.37 -4.88
N ASN A 94 3.14 9.30 -4.50
CA ASN A 94 1.68 9.19 -4.58
C ASN A 94 0.94 10.14 -3.63
N LYS A 95 1.62 10.76 -2.66
CA LYS A 95 1.04 11.77 -1.75
C LYS A 95 0.84 13.12 -2.45
N LYS A 96 1.45 13.34 -3.62
CA LYS A 96 1.27 14.57 -4.41
C LYS A 96 0.03 14.47 -5.30
N VAL A 97 -0.93 15.37 -5.10
CA VAL A 97 -2.15 15.47 -5.92
C VAL A 97 -1.84 15.59 -7.42
N LEU A 98 -0.82 16.36 -7.79
CA LEU A 98 -0.39 16.52 -9.19
C LEU A 98 0.20 15.25 -9.81
N VAL A 99 0.75 14.34 -8.99
CA VAL A 99 1.21 13.03 -9.44
C VAL A 99 0.01 12.12 -9.72
N GLN A 100 -1.02 12.14 -8.87
CA GLN A 100 -2.26 11.39 -9.10
C GLN A 100 -2.95 11.85 -10.39
N GLN A 101 -3.05 13.16 -10.61
CA GLN A 101 -3.58 13.72 -11.86
C GLN A 101 -2.76 13.30 -13.10
N ALA A 102 -1.43 13.21 -12.97
CA ALA A 102 -0.58 12.70 -14.05
C ALA A 102 -0.89 11.23 -14.35
N ARG A 103 -1.08 10.39 -13.33
CA ARG A 103 -1.43 8.97 -13.50
C ARG A 103 -2.75 8.82 -14.25
N ASP A 104 -3.76 9.58 -13.85
CA ASP A 104 -5.08 9.55 -14.48
C ASP A 104 -5.00 10.00 -15.94
N PHE A 105 -4.31 11.12 -16.21
CA PHE A 105 -4.16 11.65 -17.57
C PHE A 105 -3.40 10.69 -18.49
N PHE A 106 -2.25 10.20 -18.05
CA PHE A 106 -1.40 9.37 -18.90
C PHE A 106 -1.98 7.98 -19.14
N SER A 107 -2.75 7.43 -18.19
CA SER A 107 -3.41 6.11 -18.33
C SER A 107 -4.61 6.09 -19.28
N GLN A 108 -5.31 7.21 -19.47
CA GLN A 108 -6.55 7.27 -20.25
C GLN A 108 -6.38 7.06 -21.77
N SER A 109 -5.18 7.20 -22.33
CA SER A 109 -4.99 7.09 -23.79
C SER A 109 -3.71 6.38 -24.23
N VAL A 110 -3.15 5.52 -23.39
CA VAL A 110 -2.10 4.59 -23.83
C VAL A 110 -2.73 3.53 -24.74
N SER A 111 -2.12 3.30 -25.91
CA SER A 111 -2.55 2.25 -26.84
C SER A 111 -2.45 0.87 -26.17
N MET A 112 -3.47 0.04 -26.41
CA MET A 112 -3.52 -1.34 -25.90
C MET A 112 -2.35 -2.20 -26.36
N ALA A 113 -1.70 -1.89 -27.48
CA ALA A 113 -0.50 -2.59 -27.95
C ALA A 113 0.75 -2.24 -27.11
N GLU A 114 0.92 -0.98 -26.69
CA GLU A 114 2.03 -0.55 -25.84
C GLU A 114 1.89 -1.04 -24.38
N LEU A 115 0.66 -1.17 -23.90
CA LEU A 115 0.37 -1.78 -22.59
C LEU A 115 0.71 -3.27 -22.55
N MET A 116 0.63 -3.95 -23.70
CA MET A 116 0.87 -5.38 -23.84
C MET A 116 2.33 -5.76 -24.03
N HIS A 117 3.10 -4.96 -24.79
CA HIS A 117 4.54 -5.17 -24.93
C HIS A 117 5.27 -5.19 -23.57
N ASN A 118 4.63 -4.59 -22.56
CA ASN A 118 5.14 -4.39 -21.21
C ASN A 118 4.36 -5.18 -20.12
N SER A 119 3.49 -6.10 -20.55
CA SER A 119 2.71 -6.94 -19.64
C SER A 119 3.48 -8.20 -19.28
N LEU A 120 3.56 -8.53 -17.99
CA LEU A 120 4.15 -9.78 -17.53
C LEU A 120 3.14 -10.91 -17.79
N SER A 121 3.37 -11.72 -18.82
CA SER A 121 2.72 -13.02 -18.96
C SER A 121 3.33 -13.98 -17.95
N SER A 122 2.48 -14.63 -17.15
CA SER A 122 2.94 -15.63 -16.20
C SER A 122 1.93 -16.76 -16.08
N ASN A 123 2.44 -17.97 -15.89
CA ASN A 123 1.62 -19.14 -15.60
C ASN A 123 1.36 -19.17 -14.09
N ILE A 124 0.12 -18.89 -13.70
CA ILE A 124 -0.31 -19.01 -12.30
C ILE A 124 -0.91 -20.38 -12.09
N LEU A 125 -0.45 -21.06 -11.05
CA LEU A 125 -1.15 -22.21 -10.50
C LEU A 125 -2.41 -21.71 -9.77
N LEU A 126 -3.60 -22.04 -10.27
CA LEU A 126 -4.86 -21.61 -9.63
C LEU A 126 -5.29 -22.60 -8.55
N TYR A 127 -5.31 -23.90 -8.84
CA TYR A 127 -5.61 -24.94 -7.84
C TYR A 127 -5.01 -26.29 -8.22
N LYS A 128 -4.70 -27.11 -7.21
CA LYS A 128 -4.28 -28.51 -7.37
C LYS A 128 -5.48 -29.42 -7.14
N THR A 129 -5.72 -30.36 -8.04
CA THR A 129 -6.69 -31.45 -7.84
C THR A 129 -5.94 -32.75 -7.58
N ALA A 130 -6.66 -33.79 -7.14
CA ALA A 130 -6.09 -35.14 -7.00
C ALA A 130 -5.59 -35.74 -8.33
N GLN A 131 -5.96 -35.15 -9.48
CA GLN A 131 -5.58 -35.62 -10.81
C GLN A 131 -4.45 -34.78 -11.45
N GLY A 132 -4.03 -33.67 -10.82
CA GLY A 132 -2.94 -32.84 -11.34
C GLY A 132 -3.01 -31.37 -10.92
N GLU A 133 -2.03 -30.60 -11.40
CA GLU A 133 -1.94 -29.16 -11.20
C GLU A 133 -2.63 -28.41 -12.35
N VAL A 134 -3.63 -27.57 -12.06
CA VAL A 134 -4.24 -26.69 -13.07
C VAL A 134 -3.49 -25.36 -13.07
N ARG A 135 -2.64 -25.19 -14.08
CA ARG A 135 -1.92 -23.94 -14.35
C ARG A 135 -2.64 -23.18 -15.45
N VAL A 136 -2.84 -21.89 -15.25
CA VAL A 136 -3.42 -21.02 -16.25
C VAL A 136 -2.50 -19.84 -16.49
N GLU A 137 -2.25 -19.58 -17.76
CA GLU A 137 -1.58 -18.37 -18.21
C GLU A 137 -2.51 -17.18 -18.01
N VAL A 138 -2.06 -16.21 -17.23
CA VAL A 138 -2.79 -14.96 -17.01
C VAL A 138 -1.87 -13.78 -17.30
N ILE A 139 -2.50 -12.67 -17.69
CA ILE A 139 -1.82 -11.39 -17.83
C ILE A 139 -2.07 -10.62 -16.54
N PHE A 140 -1.00 -10.25 -15.82
CA PHE A 140 -1.13 -9.36 -14.67
C PHE A 140 -0.85 -7.91 -15.07
N ASN A 141 -1.83 -7.04 -14.87
CA ASN A 141 -1.73 -5.64 -15.25
C ASN A 141 -2.69 -4.80 -14.38
N SER A 142 -2.26 -3.60 -13.99
CA SER A 142 -3.03 -2.72 -13.08
C SER A 142 -3.47 -3.42 -11.79
N GLU A 143 -2.58 -4.22 -11.18
CA GLU A 143 -2.82 -4.93 -9.91
C GLU A 143 -3.96 -5.98 -9.95
N THR A 144 -4.39 -6.39 -11.14
CA THR A 144 -5.37 -7.47 -11.31
C THR A 144 -4.99 -8.42 -12.45
N PHE A 145 -5.63 -9.58 -12.45
CA PHE A 145 -5.43 -10.61 -13.48
C PHE A 145 -6.45 -10.44 -14.60
N TRP A 146 -5.96 -10.56 -15.82
CA TRP A 146 -6.75 -10.48 -17.04
C TRP A 146 -6.69 -11.80 -17.80
N MET A 147 -7.85 -12.28 -18.25
CA MET A 147 -7.99 -13.52 -18.99
C MET A 147 -8.97 -13.37 -20.15
N SER A 148 -8.69 -14.02 -21.29
CA SER A 148 -9.61 -14.06 -22.42
C SER A 148 -10.73 -15.08 -22.22
N GLN A 149 -11.84 -14.94 -22.95
CA GLN A 149 -12.96 -15.90 -22.93
C GLN A 149 -12.51 -17.33 -23.26
N LYS A 150 -11.57 -17.47 -24.22
CA LYS A 150 -11.00 -18.76 -24.60
C LYS A 150 -10.25 -19.41 -23.45
N ARG A 151 -9.41 -18.64 -22.74
CA ARG A 151 -8.67 -19.15 -21.58
C ARG A 151 -9.59 -19.47 -20.40
N MET A 152 -10.66 -18.69 -20.19
CA MET A 152 -11.69 -19.01 -19.20
C MET A 152 -12.43 -20.32 -19.54
N ALA A 153 -12.72 -20.54 -20.83
CA ALA A 153 -13.33 -21.76 -21.31
C ALA A 153 -12.43 -22.98 -21.03
N ASP A 154 -11.11 -22.86 -21.30
CA ASP A 154 -10.11 -23.88 -20.98
C ASP A 154 -10.04 -24.14 -19.45
N LEU A 155 -9.97 -23.08 -18.64
CA LEU A 155 -9.90 -23.15 -17.17
C LEU A 155 -11.10 -23.87 -16.57
N PHE A 156 -12.31 -23.55 -17.04
CA PHE A 156 -13.54 -24.13 -16.53
C PHE A 156 -14.00 -25.36 -17.31
N GLY A 157 -13.26 -25.83 -18.31
CA GLY A 157 -13.60 -27.02 -19.09
C GLY A 157 -14.97 -26.93 -19.77
N VAL A 158 -15.32 -25.76 -20.33
CA VAL A 158 -16.58 -25.52 -21.06
C VAL A 158 -16.32 -24.85 -22.40
N ASP A 159 -17.35 -24.71 -23.22
CA ASP A 159 -17.26 -23.98 -24.48
C ASP A 159 -17.25 -22.46 -24.27
N VAL A 160 -16.57 -21.73 -25.16
CA VAL A 160 -16.51 -20.26 -25.14
C VAL A 160 -17.91 -19.63 -25.17
N ARG A 161 -18.89 -20.25 -25.83
CA ARG A 161 -20.29 -19.79 -25.84
C ARG A 161 -20.90 -19.77 -24.45
N THR A 162 -20.58 -20.75 -23.60
CA THR A 162 -21.04 -20.81 -22.21
C THR A 162 -20.47 -19.67 -21.39
N ILE A 163 -19.18 -19.36 -21.58
CA ILE A 163 -18.53 -18.21 -20.94
C ILE A 163 -19.22 -16.90 -21.36
N ASN A 164 -19.43 -16.70 -22.67
CA ASN A 164 -20.09 -15.51 -23.19
C ASN A 164 -21.53 -15.35 -22.67
N TYR A 165 -22.27 -16.45 -22.56
CA TYR A 165 -23.60 -16.46 -21.98
C TYR A 165 -23.59 -15.96 -20.53
N HIS A 166 -22.73 -16.53 -19.68
CA HIS A 166 -22.66 -16.12 -18.26
C HIS A 166 -22.17 -14.68 -18.08
N LEU A 167 -21.20 -14.24 -18.89
CA LEU A 167 -20.78 -12.83 -18.90
C LEU A 167 -21.95 -11.90 -19.26
N GLY A 168 -22.73 -12.25 -20.29
CA GLY A 168 -23.93 -11.50 -20.65
C GLY A 168 -24.91 -11.37 -19.48
N GLN A 169 -25.20 -12.48 -18.81
CA GLN A 169 -26.10 -12.50 -17.64
C GLN A 169 -25.56 -11.68 -16.45
N ILE A 170 -24.25 -11.77 -16.14
CA ILE A 170 -23.62 -10.98 -15.07
C ILE A 170 -23.85 -9.48 -15.25
N TYR A 171 -23.72 -9.02 -16.50
CA TYR A 171 -23.91 -7.61 -16.83
C TYR A 171 -25.40 -7.21 -16.88
N GLU A 172 -26.26 -8.09 -17.39
CA GLU A 172 -27.72 -7.86 -17.39
C GLU A 172 -28.30 -7.73 -15.98
N THR A 173 -27.78 -8.50 -15.02
CA THR A 173 -28.21 -8.41 -13.62
C THR A 173 -27.57 -7.25 -12.86
N GLY A 174 -26.62 -6.53 -13.47
CA GLY A 174 -25.87 -5.46 -12.82
C GLY A 174 -24.94 -5.93 -11.69
N GLU A 175 -24.53 -7.21 -11.68
CA GLU A 175 -23.59 -7.72 -10.66
C GLU A 175 -22.20 -7.10 -10.84
N LEU A 176 -21.78 -6.89 -12.09
CA LEU A 176 -20.55 -6.20 -12.46
C LEU A 176 -20.86 -5.16 -13.54
N SER A 177 -20.04 -4.11 -13.64
CA SER A 177 -20.09 -3.16 -14.77
C SER A 177 -19.14 -3.59 -15.89
N LYS A 178 -19.56 -3.40 -17.15
CA LYS A 178 -18.76 -3.79 -18.33
C LYS A 178 -17.49 -2.96 -18.44
N GLU A 179 -17.58 -1.67 -18.14
CA GLU A 179 -16.52 -0.69 -18.28
C GLU A 179 -15.37 -0.95 -17.29
N ALA A 180 -15.67 -1.48 -16.10
CA ALA A 180 -14.66 -1.80 -15.08
C ALA A 180 -14.01 -3.18 -15.26
N THR A 181 -14.69 -4.11 -15.94
CA THR A 181 -14.30 -5.53 -15.96
C THR A 181 -13.81 -6.03 -17.32
N ILE A 182 -13.98 -5.24 -18.39
CA ILE A 182 -13.58 -5.61 -19.76
C ILE A 182 -12.46 -4.69 -20.26
N ARG A 183 -11.41 -5.29 -20.84
CA ARG A 183 -10.41 -4.57 -21.64
C ARG A 183 -10.25 -5.23 -23.01
N LYS A 184 -10.11 -4.42 -24.06
CA LYS A 184 -9.74 -4.90 -25.41
C LYS A 184 -8.24 -5.02 -25.47
N ILE A 185 -7.68 -6.21 -25.54
CA ILE A 185 -6.24 -6.44 -25.51
C ILE A 185 -5.84 -6.92 -26.91
N GLY A 186 -5.02 -6.14 -27.62
CA GLY A 186 -4.64 -6.42 -29.02
C GLY A 186 -3.57 -7.51 -29.09
N ILE A 187 -3.94 -8.73 -29.52
CA ILE A 187 -2.97 -9.80 -29.70
C ILE A 187 -2.61 -9.88 -31.19
N VAL A 188 -1.33 -9.71 -31.50
CA VAL A 188 -0.80 -10.08 -32.82
C VAL A 188 -0.65 -11.61 -32.83
N GLN A 189 -1.47 -12.28 -33.63
CA GLN A 189 -1.32 -13.72 -33.88
C GLN A 189 -0.77 -13.94 -35.29
N THR A 190 0.25 -14.77 -35.40
CA THR A 190 0.79 -15.22 -36.70
C THR A 190 -0.04 -16.41 -37.17
N GLU A 191 -0.89 -16.20 -38.18
CA GLU A 191 -1.67 -17.27 -38.83
C GLU A 191 -1.11 -17.51 -40.24
N GLY A 192 -0.27 -18.54 -40.40
CA GLY A 192 0.47 -18.79 -41.64
C GLY A 192 1.57 -17.74 -41.87
N ASP A 193 1.69 -17.21 -43.09
CA ASP A 193 2.65 -16.13 -43.44
C ASP A 193 2.09 -14.71 -43.19
N ARG A 194 0.96 -14.57 -42.48
CA ARG A 194 0.31 -13.28 -42.24
C ARG A 194 0.16 -13.01 -40.75
N GLU A 195 0.53 -11.79 -40.34
CA GLU A 195 0.16 -11.24 -39.05
C GLU A 195 -1.28 -10.74 -39.11
N VAL A 196 -2.13 -11.27 -38.23
CA VAL A 196 -3.52 -10.84 -38.10
C VAL A 196 -3.69 -10.25 -36.70
N GLU A 197 -3.93 -8.94 -36.65
CA GLU A 197 -4.25 -8.25 -35.39
C GLU A 197 -5.73 -8.49 -35.07
N ARG A 198 -6.00 -9.17 -33.96
CA ARG A 198 -7.35 -9.23 -33.37
C ARG A 198 -7.35 -8.42 -32.08
N MET A 199 -8.50 -7.84 -31.76
CA MET A 199 -8.76 -7.20 -30.46
C MET A 199 -9.65 -8.10 -29.58
N PRO A 200 -9.16 -9.26 -29.09
CA PRO A 200 -9.92 -10.07 -28.15
C PRO A 200 -10.21 -9.31 -26.85
N LEU A 201 -11.39 -9.59 -26.29
CA LEU A 201 -11.80 -9.06 -24.99
C LEU A 201 -11.16 -9.89 -23.89
N PHE A 202 -10.63 -9.20 -22.89
CA PHE A 202 -10.12 -9.76 -21.66
C PHE A 202 -10.92 -9.25 -20.49
N TYR A 203 -11.00 -10.11 -19.48
CA TYR A 203 -11.85 -9.93 -18.32
C TYR A 203 -11.00 -10.02 -17.07
N ASN A 204 -11.28 -9.14 -16.11
CA ASN A 204 -10.54 -9.06 -14.85
C ASN A 204 -10.88 -10.24 -13.90
N LEU A 205 -10.20 -10.30 -12.76
CA LEU A 205 -10.39 -11.35 -11.76
C LEU A 205 -11.85 -11.49 -11.30
N ASP A 206 -12.58 -10.39 -11.11
CA ASP A 206 -13.96 -10.41 -10.62
C ASP A 206 -14.88 -11.14 -11.60
N ALA A 207 -14.75 -10.84 -12.90
CA ALA A 207 -15.50 -11.52 -13.95
C ALA A 207 -15.15 -13.02 -14.04
N ILE A 208 -13.86 -13.37 -13.89
CA ILE A 208 -13.41 -14.78 -13.88
C ILE A 208 -14.06 -15.54 -12.71
N VAL A 209 -14.04 -14.96 -11.51
CA VAL A 209 -14.65 -15.54 -10.31
C VAL A 209 -16.16 -15.68 -10.51
N ALA A 210 -16.86 -14.62 -10.94
CA ALA A 210 -18.30 -14.62 -11.15
C ALA A 210 -18.76 -15.67 -12.17
N VAL A 211 -17.99 -15.88 -13.25
CA VAL A 211 -18.24 -16.95 -14.22
C VAL A 211 -17.98 -18.32 -13.60
N GLY A 212 -16.87 -18.50 -12.85
CA GLY A 212 -16.56 -19.76 -12.18
C GLY A 212 -17.63 -20.25 -11.19
N TYR A 213 -18.39 -19.33 -10.59
CA TYR A 213 -19.54 -19.67 -9.74
C TYR A 213 -20.82 -20.04 -10.52
N ARG A 214 -20.94 -19.62 -11.78
CA ARG A 214 -22.11 -19.90 -12.63
C ARG A 214 -21.94 -21.10 -13.55
N VAL A 215 -20.69 -21.41 -13.92
CA VAL A 215 -20.39 -22.54 -14.81
C VAL A 215 -20.62 -23.87 -14.09
N ASN A 216 -21.36 -24.75 -14.76
CA ASN A 216 -21.60 -26.12 -14.29
C ASN A 216 -20.67 -27.11 -14.99
N SER A 217 -19.46 -27.28 -14.44
CA SER A 217 -18.48 -28.28 -14.89
C SER A 217 -17.71 -28.87 -13.72
N TYR A 218 -16.97 -29.96 -13.98
CA TYR A 218 -16.09 -30.56 -12.98
C TYR A 218 -14.99 -29.57 -12.54
N GLN A 219 -14.33 -28.91 -13.50
CA GLN A 219 -13.29 -27.93 -13.25
C GLN A 219 -13.82 -26.71 -12.48
N ALA A 220 -15.00 -26.18 -12.84
CA ALA A 220 -15.63 -25.11 -12.08
C ALA A 220 -16.01 -25.54 -10.66
N THR A 221 -16.40 -26.80 -10.47
CA THR A 221 -16.64 -27.36 -9.14
C THR A 221 -15.36 -27.41 -8.31
N GLN A 222 -14.24 -27.85 -8.89
CA GLN A 222 -12.93 -27.85 -8.21
C GLN A 222 -12.47 -26.43 -7.86
N PHE A 223 -12.63 -25.47 -8.79
CA PHE A 223 -12.37 -24.06 -8.53
C PHE A 223 -13.16 -23.54 -7.32
N ARG A 224 -14.47 -23.84 -7.24
CA ARG A 224 -15.31 -23.43 -6.09
C ARG A 224 -14.87 -24.08 -4.78
N ILE A 225 -14.50 -25.37 -4.80
CA ILE A 225 -13.97 -26.06 -3.61
C ILE A 225 -12.71 -25.35 -3.11
N TRP A 226 -11.78 -25.04 -4.00
CA TRP A 226 -10.56 -24.32 -3.67
C TRP A 226 -10.84 -22.89 -3.17
N ALA A 227 -11.64 -22.11 -3.88
CA ALA A 227 -11.98 -20.75 -3.47
C ALA A 227 -12.66 -20.74 -2.08
N THR A 228 -13.52 -21.73 -1.83
CA THR A 228 -14.16 -21.92 -0.52
C THR A 228 -13.15 -22.31 0.56
N SER A 229 -12.13 -23.13 0.26
CA SER A 229 -11.11 -23.47 1.26
C SER A 229 -10.25 -22.26 1.62
N VAL A 230 -9.87 -21.43 0.65
CA VAL A 230 -9.13 -20.18 0.88
C VAL A 230 -9.97 -19.23 1.75
N LEU A 231 -11.26 -19.06 1.42
CA LEU A 231 -12.17 -18.22 2.21
C LEU A 231 -12.34 -18.76 3.64
N LYS A 232 -12.53 -20.08 3.80
CA LYS A 232 -12.63 -20.72 5.12
C LYS A 232 -11.36 -20.52 5.95
N GLU A 233 -10.19 -20.69 5.34
CA GLU A 233 -8.92 -20.45 6.00
C GLU A 233 -8.80 -19.00 6.47
N PHE A 234 -9.13 -18.05 5.59
CA PHE A 234 -9.14 -16.62 5.95
C PHE A 234 -10.11 -16.31 7.09
N ILE A 235 -11.33 -16.86 7.07
CA ILE A 235 -12.32 -16.64 8.13
C ILE A 235 -11.86 -17.24 9.47
N ILE A 236 -11.24 -18.43 9.46
CA ILE A 236 -10.82 -19.13 10.69
C ILE A 236 -9.53 -18.55 11.26
N LYS A 237 -8.52 -18.34 10.42
CA LYS A 237 -7.16 -17.94 10.84
C LYS A 237 -6.91 -16.44 10.76
N GLY A 238 -7.70 -15.71 9.97
CA GLY A 238 -7.48 -14.30 9.66
C GLY A 238 -6.50 -14.03 8.51
N TYR A 239 -5.98 -15.07 7.86
CA TYR A 239 -5.05 -14.96 6.72
C TYR A 239 -5.15 -16.18 5.79
N ALA A 240 -4.73 -16.01 4.54
CA ALA A 240 -4.47 -17.08 3.59
C ALA A 240 -3.21 -16.72 2.79
N LEU A 241 -2.27 -17.66 2.65
CA LEU A 241 -0.96 -17.42 2.02
C LEU A 241 -0.68 -18.46 0.92
N ASP A 242 -0.04 -18.02 -0.16
CA ASP A 242 0.51 -18.88 -1.20
C ASP A 242 2.02 -19.02 -0.96
N ASP A 243 2.39 -19.98 -0.10
CA ASP A 243 3.76 -20.17 0.37
C ASP A 243 4.74 -20.44 -0.76
N GLU A 244 4.34 -21.21 -1.77
CA GLU A 244 5.21 -21.55 -2.90
C GLU A 244 5.51 -20.31 -3.75
N ARG A 245 4.51 -19.43 -3.94
CA ARG A 245 4.71 -18.15 -4.62
C ARG A 245 5.63 -17.22 -3.80
N LEU A 246 5.43 -17.15 -2.49
CA LEU A 246 6.28 -16.32 -1.62
C LEU A 246 7.74 -16.81 -1.57
N LYS A 247 7.98 -18.13 -1.63
CA LYS A 247 9.34 -18.71 -1.70
C LYS A 247 10.07 -18.42 -3.00
N GLN A 248 9.33 -18.31 -4.11
CA GLN A 248 9.89 -18.12 -5.45
C GLN A 248 10.29 -16.66 -5.75
N GLY A 249 10.16 -15.74 -4.78
CA GLY A 249 10.65 -14.36 -4.84
C GLY A 249 9.70 -13.40 -5.57
N LYS A 250 10.26 -12.47 -6.37
CA LYS A 250 9.49 -11.43 -7.06
C LYS A 250 8.45 -12.02 -8.01
N HIS A 251 7.18 -11.77 -7.73
CA HIS A 251 6.08 -12.06 -8.65
C HIS A 251 5.49 -10.75 -9.14
N PHE A 252 5.27 -10.66 -10.46
CA PHE A 252 4.69 -9.47 -11.08
C PHE A 252 5.48 -8.16 -10.86
N GLY A 253 6.81 -8.29 -10.73
CA GLY A 253 7.72 -7.14 -10.54
C GLY A 253 7.73 -6.55 -9.12
N LYS A 254 6.98 -7.12 -8.17
CA LYS A 254 7.00 -6.71 -6.75
C LYS A 254 7.41 -7.88 -5.85
N ASP A 255 8.08 -7.56 -4.75
CA ASP A 255 8.35 -8.51 -3.68
C ASP A 255 7.34 -8.28 -2.55
N TYR A 256 6.28 -9.08 -2.54
CA TYR A 256 5.23 -9.00 -1.52
C TYR A 256 5.64 -9.65 -0.19
N PHE A 257 6.79 -10.34 -0.16
CA PHE A 257 7.27 -10.97 1.07
C PHE A 257 7.71 -9.91 2.08
N ASP A 258 8.40 -8.86 1.64
CA ASP A 258 8.82 -7.75 2.50
C ASP A 258 7.61 -6.99 3.08
N ASP A 259 6.60 -6.69 2.24
CA ASP A 259 5.34 -6.06 2.68
C ASP A 259 4.62 -6.93 3.73
N LEU A 260 4.60 -8.25 3.53
CA LEU A 260 4.01 -9.21 4.48
C LEU A 260 4.79 -9.23 5.80
N LEU A 261 6.13 -9.23 5.75
CA LEU A 261 6.97 -9.18 6.95
C LEU A 261 6.74 -7.89 7.74
N GLU A 262 6.62 -6.76 7.06
CA GLU A 262 6.30 -5.47 7.70
C GLU A 262 4.94 -5.54 8.39
N ARG A 263 3.91 -6.03 7.71
CA ARG A 263 2.58 -6.22 8.30
C ARG A 263 2.58 -7.18 9.49
N ILE A 264 3.35 -8.26 9.44
CA ILE A 264 3.50 -9.20 10.56
C ILE A 264 4.17 -8.50 11.76
N ARG A 265 5.24 -7.70 11.51
CA ARG A 265 5.91 -6.92 12.55
C ARG A 265 4.95 -5.93 13.19
N GLU A 266 4.15 -5.21 12.40
CA GLU A 266 3.13 -4.29 12.92
C GLU A 266 2.08 -5.01 13.79
N ILE A 267 1.58 -6.17 13.36
CA ILE A 267 0.63 -6.98 14.13
C ILE A 267 1.26 -7.43 15.45
N ARG A 268 2.49 -7.94 15.40
CA ARG A 268 3.22 -8.44 16.59
C ARG A 268 3.54 -7.32 17.59
N THR A 269 3.85 -6.14 17.08
CA THR A 269 4.20 -4.93 17.86
C THR A 269 2.99 -4.05 18.18
N SER A 270 1.78 -4.49 17.82
CA SER A 270 0.57 -3.87 18.35
C SER A 270 0.62 -3.98 19.88
N GLU A 271 0.37 -2.87 20.59
CA GLU A 271 0.60 -2.81 22.04
C GLU A 271 -0.04 -3.99 22.78
N ARG A 272 -1.26 -4.36 22.40
CA ARG A 272 -1.96 -5.51 22.97
C ARG A 272 -1.19 -6.83 22.79
N ARG A 273 -0.77 -7.16 21.57
CA ARG A 273 -0.09 -8.45 21.29
C ARG A 273 1.30 -8.48 21.91
N TYR A 274 2.00 -7.36 21.84
CA TYR A 274 3.34 -7.20 22.43
C TYR A 274 3.30 -7.41 23.94
N TYR A 275 2.47 -6.65 24.67
CA TYR A 275 2.38 -6.77 26.12
C TYR A 275 1.79 -8.09 26.57
N GLN A 276 0.83 -8.65 25.82
CA GLN A 276 0.33 -10.00 26.12
C GLN A 276 1.47 -11.02 26.03
N LYS A 277 2.22 -11.02 24.93
CA LYS A 277 3.29 -12.00 24.70
C LYS A 277 4.43 -11.85 25.70
N ILE A 278 4.82 -10.62 26.01
CA ILE A 278 5.76 -10.32 27.09
C ILE A 278 5.21 -10.90 28.38
N THR A 279 4.00 -10.52 28.80
CA THR A 279 3.40 -11.01 30.05
C THR A 279 3.39 -12.53 30.14
N ASP A 280 3.06 -13.24 29.05
CA ASP A 280 3.10 -14.70 28.99
C ASP A 280 4.51 -15.24 29.25
N ILE A 281 5.54 -14.67 28.61
CA ILE A 281 6.95 -15.06 28.78
C ILE A 281 7.42 -14.83 30.23
N TYR A 282 7.12 -13.67 30.81
CA TYR A 282 7.50 -13.37 32.19
C TYR A 282 6.75 -14.26 33.18
N ALA A 283 5.47 -14.51 32.97
CA ALA A 283 4.69 -15.40 33.83
C ALA A 283 5.22 -16.84 33.83
N GLU A 284 5.74 -17.32 32.70
CA GLU A 284 6.28 -18.68 32.58
C GLU A 284 7.69 -18.82 33.19
N CYS A 285 8.53 -17.79 33.08
CA CYS A 285 9.97 -17.90 33.34
C CYS A 285 10.50 -17.01 34.46
N SER A 286 9.69 -16.12 35.03
CA SER A 286 10.10 -15.26 36.13
C SER A 286 9.70 -15.85 37.48
N ALA A 287 10.69 -16.14 38.32
CA ALA A 287 10.47 -16.73 39.65
C ALA A 287 9.72 -15.79 40.62
N ASP A 288 9.77 -14.49 40.35
CA ASP A 288 9.22 -13.40 41.15
C ASP A 288 7.99 -12.73 40.50
N TYR A 289 7.41 -13.32 39.45
CA TYR A 289 6.22 -12.75 38.81
C TYR A 289 4.98 -12.84 39.71
N ASP A 290 4.41 -11.67 40.03
CA ASP A 290 3.07 -11.54 40.60
C ASP A 290 2.25 -10.53 39.79
N PRO A 291 1.15 -10.94 39.13
CA PRO A 291 0.31 -10.04 38.34
C PRO A 291 -0.33 -8.91 39.16
N LYS A 292 -0.40 -9.04 40.49
CA LYS A 292 -0.98 -8.04 41.39
C LYS A 292 0.06 -7.12 42.03
N SER A 293 1.34 -7.46 41.94
CA SER A 293 2.42 -6.67 42.53
C SER A 293 2.58 -5.33 41.79
N GLU A 294 2.91 -4.28 42.56
CA GLU A 294 3.26 -2.99 41.99
C GLU A 294 4.59 -3.05 41.24
N ASP A 295 5.53 -3.90 41.68
CA ASP A 295 6.83 -4.10 41.02
C ASP A 295 6.65 -4.60 39.58
N THR A 296 5.69 -5.51 39.36
CA THR A 296 5.32 -6.01 38.03
C THR A 296 4.82 -4.87 37.13
N LYS A 297 3.94 -3.98 37.65
CA LYS A 297 3.44 -2.84 36.87
C LYS A 297 4.55 -1.85 36.53
N LEU A 298 5.44 -1.57 37.50
CA LEU A 298 6.60 -0.70 37.30
C LEU A 298 7.55 -1.28 36.26
N PHE A 299 7.76 -2.60 36.28
CA PHE A 299 8.56 -3.31 35.30
C PHE A 299 8.04 -3.13 33.87
N PHE A 300 6.74 -3.34 33.62
CA PHE A 300 6.17 -3.15 32.27
C PHE A 300 6.25 -1.69 31.80
N LYS A 301 6.03 -0.72 32.69
CA LYS A 301 6.20 0.72 32.40
C LYS A 301 7.65 1.04 32.02
N MET A 302 8.60 0.48 32.76
CA MET A 302 10.03 0.62 32.50
C MET A 302 10.38 0.04 31.12
N VAL A 303 9.95 -1.18 30.79
CA VAL A 303 10.17 -1.80 29.47
C VAL A 303 9.60 -0.93 28.35
N GLN A 304 8.39 -0.41 28.51
CA GLN A 304 7.77 0.51 27.55
C GLN A 304 8.63 1.76 27.33
N ASN A 305 9.04 2.42 28.41
CA ASN A 305 9.83 3.64 28.35
C ASN A 305 11.20 3.40 27.71
N MET A 306 11.89 2.31 28.09
CA MET A 306 13.19 1.97 27.51
C MET A 306 13.11 1.79 25.98
N MET A 307 12.08 1.11 25.48
CA MET A 307 11.88 0.94 24.03
C MET A 307 11.59 2.27 23.32
N HIS A 308 10.76 3.14 23.91
CA HIS A 308 10.46 4.45 23.32
C HIS A 308 11.66 5.41 23.38
N LEU A 309 12.41 5.41 24.48
CA LEU A 309 13.62 6.22 24.67
C LEU A 309 14.70 5.81 23.68
N ALA A 310 14.88 4.50 23.45
CA ALA A 310 15.85 3.99 22.48
C ALA A 310 15.65 4.59 21.08
N VAL A 311 14.39 4.81 20.67
CA VAL A 311 14.08 5.26 19.30
C VAL A 311 13.87 6.77 19.21
N THR A 312 13.22 7.36 20.20
CA THR A 312 12.73 8.75 20.14
C THR A 312 13.45 9.69 21.10
N HIS A 313 14.29 9.17 22.00
CA HIS A 313 14.87 9.89 23.14
C HIS A 313 13.84 10.50 24.10
N HIS A 314 12.59 10.03 24.02
CA HIS A 314 11.48 10.47 24.86
C HIS A 314 10.71 9.27 25.42
N THR A 315 10.18 9.40 26.63
CA THR A 315 9.25 8.41 27.19
C THR A 315 7.90 8.47 26.47
N SER A 316 7.05 7.45 26.63
CA SER A 316 5.71 7.45 26.04
C SER A 316 4.88 8.67 26.48
N ALA A 317 5.00 9.09 27.74
CA ALA A 317 4.32 10.28 28.25
C ALA A 317 4.88 11.57 27.63
N GLU A 318 6.20 11.68 27.49
CA GLU A 318 6.85 12.84 26.86
C GLU A 318 6.50 12.96 25.37
N ILE A 319 6.41 11.85 24.63
CA ILE A 319 5.97 11.85 23.23
C ILE A 319 4.57 12.44 23.11
N ILE A 320 3.61 11.92 23.88
CA ILE A 320 2.22 12.40 23.87
C ILE A 320 2.18 13.88 24.26
N TYR A 321 2.87 14.24 25.35
CA TYR A 321 2.87 15.62 25.84
C TYR A 321 3.51 16.58 24.84
N GLN A 322 4.58 16.21 24.15
CA GLN A 322 5.26 17.11 23.22
C GLN A 322 4.55 17.21 21.86
N ARG A 323 3.96 16.10 21.39
CA ARG A 323 3.46 15.99 20.01
C ARG A 323 1.94 16.17 19.86
N ALA A 324 1.17 16.05 20.95
CA ALA A 324 -0.26 16.37 20.90
C ALA A 324 -0.45 17.88 20.76
N ASP A 325 -0.95 18.30 19.59
CA ASP A 325 -1.14 19.70 19.23
C ASP A 325 -2.35 19.88 18.32
N SER A 326 -3.39 20.56 18.80
CA SER A 326 -4.64 20.78 18.07
C SER A 326 -4.50 21.63 16.81
N GLU A 327 -3.41 22.36 16.63
CA GLU A 327 -3.16 23.17 15.44
C GLU A 327 -2.57 22.34 14.29
N GLN A 328 -2.04 21.15 14.58
CA GLN A 328 -1.51 20.23 13.58
C GLN A 328 -2.62 19.39 12.92
N PRO A 329 -2.44 18.96 11.66
CA PRO A 329 -3.30 17.97 11.05
C PRO A 329 -3.43 16.74 11.95
N TYR A 330 -4.67 16.29 12.18
CA TYR A 330 -4.97 15.13 13.04
C TYR A 330 -4.35 15.20 14.44
N MET A 331 -4.17 16.40 14.98
CA MET A 331 -3.50 16.65 16.27
C MET A 331 -2.02 16.27 16.34
N GLY A 332 -1.36 16.09 15.19
CA GLY A 332 0.00 15.56 15.13
C GLY A 332 0.08 14.03 15.12
N LEU A 333 -1.06 13.33 15.10
CA LEU A 333 -1.11 11.88 14.91
C LEU A 333 -0.66 11.53 13.48
N THR A 334 0.21 10.54 13.36
CA THR A 334 0.63 9.95 12.08
C THR A 334 -0.23 8.77 11.68
N THR A 335 -0.85 8.10 12.66
CA THR A 335 -1.81 7.01 12.49
C THR A 335 -2.79 6.95 13.65
N TRP A 336 -3.97 6.35 13.46
CA TRP A 336 -5.00 6.15 14.49
C TRP A 336 -5.95 5.04 14.05
N LYS A 337 -6.87 4.64 14.92
CA LYS A 337 -7.74 3.46 14.70
C LYS A 337 -8.52 3.49 13.38
N ARG A 338 -8.83 4.68 12.85
CA ARG A 338 -9.56 4.86 11.59
C ARG A 338 -8.77 5.65 10.54
N ALA A 339 -7.45 5.69 10.66
CA ALA A 339 -6.62 6.36 9.66
C ALA A 339 -6.73 5.69 8.28
N PRO A 340 -6.53 6.45 7.17
CA PRO A 340 -6.36 7.90 7.14
C PRO A 340 -7.69 8.68 7.07
N ASP A 341 -8.80 8.00 6.75
CA ASP A 341 -10.06 8.67 6.33
C ASP A 341 -11.08 8.91 7.46
N GLY A 342 -10.84 8.36 8.65
CA GLY A 342 -11.78 8.45 9.77
C GLY A 342 -11.42 9.52 10.80
N ARG A 343 -12.42 9.89 11.61
CA ARG A 343 -12.22 10.84 12.71
C ARG A 343 -11.24 10.34 13.76
N VAL A 344 -10.50 11.28 14.34
CA VAL A 344 -9.63 11.06 15.49
C VAL A 344 -10.52 10.89 16.72
N GLN A 345 -10.31 9.83 17.48
CA GLN A 345 -11.03 9.62 18.74
C GLN A 345 -10.17 10.05 19.91
N LYS A 346 -10.84 10.46 21.00
CA LYS A 346 -10.15 10.83 22.25
C LYS A 346 -9.24 9.71 22.78
N SER A 347 -9.61 8.44 22.55
CA SER A 347 -8.77 7.29 22.91
C SER A 347 -7.50 7.17 22.07
N ASP A 348 -7.46 7.73 20.87
CA ASP A 348 -6.29 7.67 20.00
C ASP A 348 -5.17 8.63 20.45
N THR A 349 -5.52 9.70 21.18
CA THR A 349 -4.58 10.77 21.57
C THR A 349 -3.70 10.42 22.77
N ILE A 350 -3.95 9.29 23.43
CA ILE A 350 -3.17 8.82 24.58
C ILE A 350 -2.25 7.64 24.24
N ILE A 351 -2.12 7.32 22.95
CA ILE A 351 -1.28 6.23 22.45
C ILE A 351 -0.02 6.86 21.84
N ALA A 352 1.12 6.72 22.51
CA ALA A 352 2.37 7.34 22.07
C ALA A 352 2.78 6.90 20.65
N LYS A 353 2.57 5.62 20.31
CA LYS A 353 2.84 5.04 18.99
C LYS A 353 2.17 5.80 17.85
N ASN A 354 0.99 6.37 18.09
CA ASN A 354 0.23 7.11 17.08
C ASN A 354 0.86 8.47 16.70
N TYR A 355 1.84 8.95 17.46
CA TYR A 355 2.57 10.21 17.20
C TYR A 355 3.96 9.97 16.60
N LEU A 356 4.34 8.72 16.34
CA LEU A 356 5.65 8.37 15.80
C LEU A 356 5.68 8.57 14.30
N SER A 357 6.77 9.15 13.79
CA SER A 357 7.04 9.15 12.35
C SER A 357 7.20 7.73 11.81
N ASP A 358 6.99 7.52 10.50
CA ASP A 358 7.15 6.22 9.85
C ASP A 358 8.51 5.57 10.17
N SER A 359 9.58 6.38 10.23
CA SER A 359 10.93 5.92 10.57
C SER A 359 11.04 5.48 12.03
N GLU A 360 10.52 6.25 12.97
CA GLU A 360 10.52 5.88 14.40
C GLU A 360 9.66 4.64 14.64
N LEU A 361 8.50 4.57 13.99
CA LEU A 361 7.59 3.43 14.09
C LEU A 361 8.25 2.13 13.60
N SER A 362 8.91 2.20 12.44
CA SER A 362 9.63 1.06 11.86
C SER A 362 10.78 0.60 12.77
N GLN A 363 11.60 1.53 13.28
CA GLN A 363 12.68 1.22 14.21
C GLN A 363 12.15 0.61 15.52
N LEU A 364 11.11 1.20 16.10
CA LEU A 364 10.45 0.66 17.30
C LEU A 364 9.97 -0.76 17.05
N ASN A 365 9.29 -1.00 15.91
CA ASN A 365 8.80 -2.33 15.57
C ASN A 365 9.93 -3.36 15.42
N LEU A 366 11.07 -2.97 14.82
CA LEU A 366 12.24 -3.82 14.65
C LEU A 366 12.86 -4.22 16.00
N ILE A 367 13.18 -3.24 16.86
CA ILE A 367 13.83 -3.53 18.15
C ILE A 367 12.93 -4.33 19.08
N THR A 368 11.63 -4.06 19.03
CA THR A 368 10.61 -4.71 19.84
C THR A 368 10.46 -6.18 19.42
N THR A 369 10.43 -6.43 18.11
CA THR A 369 10.33 -7.79 17.55
C THR A 369 11.56 -8.63 17.89
N ALA A 370 12.77 -8.09 17.69
CA ALA A 370 14.01 -8.81 17.98
C ALA A 370 14.15 -9.11 19.48
N PHE A 371 13.77 -8.18 20.36
CA PHE A 371 13.73 -8.45 21.80
C PHE A 371 12.77 -9.59 22.17
N LEU A 372 11.56 -9.60 21.58
CA LEU A 372 10.61 -10.69 21.79
C LEU A 372 11.19 -12.05 21.39
N ASP A 373 11.84 -12.15 20.21
CA ASP A 373 12.44 -13.39 19.74
C ASP A 373 13.51 -13.91 20.71
N MET A 374 14.32 -13.00 21.25
CA MET A 374 15.32 -13.34 22.26
C MET A 374 14.69 -13.78 23.59
N ALA A 375 13.62 -13.11 24.02
CA ALA A 375 12.88 -13.47 25.23
C ALA A 375 12.20 -14.84 25.09
N GLU A 376 11.56 -15.11 23.95
CA GLU A 376 10.95 -16.40 23.61
C GLU A 376 12.00 -17.52 23.58
N SER A 377 13.19 -17.27 23.02
CA SER A 377 14.30 -18.22 23.03
C SER A 377 14.79 -18.57 24.44
N ARG A 378 14.79 -17.61 25.38
CA ARG A 378 15.13 -17.87 26.78
C ARG A 378 14.06 -18.72 27.45
N ALA A 379 12.79 -18.40 27.20
CA ALA A 379 11.65 -19.14 27.75
C ALA A 379 11.60 -20.59 27.27
N ALA A 380 11.78 -20.81 25.96
CA ALA A 380 11.82 -22.15 25.35
C ALA A 380 12.97 -23.02 25.89
N ARG A 381 14.03 -22.41 26.44
CA ARG A 381 15.15 -23.11 27.09
C ARG A 381 14.97 -23.25 28.61
N HIS A 382 13.81 -22.86 29.14
CA HIS A 382 13.47 -22.90 30.56
C HIS A 382 14.50 -22.19 31.45
N ILE A 383 15.04 -21.06 30.97
CA ILE A 383 15.98 -20.25 31.75
C ILE A 383 15.17 -19.42 32.76
N VAL A 384 15.07 -19.92 34.00
CA VAL A 384 14.47 -19.20 35.11
C VAL A 384 15.22 -17.88 35.34
N SER A 385 14.48 -16.78 35.40
CA SER A 385 15.00 -15.43 35.57
C SER A 385 14.20 -14.69 36.66
N THR A 386 14.70 -13.57 37.13
CA THR A 386 13.94 -12.59 37.93
C THR A 386 13.57 -11.38 37.08
N MET A 387 12.66 -10.52 37.56
CA MET A 387 12.37 -9.25 36.88
C MET A 387 13.62 -8.36 36.74
N ASP A 388 14.52 -8.40 37.72
CA ASP A 388 15.80 -7.69 37.66
C ASP A 388 16.74 -8.27 36.58
N ASP A 389 16.78 -9.60 36.43
CA ASP A 389 17.55 -10.24 35.35
C ASP A 389 17.03 -9.83 33.97
N TRP A 390 15.72 -9.73 33.81
CA TRP A 390 15.12 -9.30 32.56
C TRP A 390 15.36 -7.82 32.26
N LYS A 391 15.37 -6.97 33.29
CA LYS A 391 15.79 -5.57 33.16
C LYS A 391 17.22 -5.48 32.63
N LYS A 392 18.16 -6.19 33.27
CA LYS A 392 19.57 -6.25 32.83
C LYS A 392 19.68 -6.80 31.40
N PHE A 393 18.88 -7.81 31.07
CA PHE A 393 18.84 -8.39 29.74
C PHE A 393 18.37 -7.39 28.68
N LEU A 394 17.32 -6.61 28.96
CA LEU A 394 16.86 -5.53 28.08
C LEU A 394 17.92 -4.43 27.92
N GLN A 395 18.59 -4.02 29.00
CA GLN A 395 19.68 -3.04 28.94
C GLN A 395 20.85 -3.53 28.07
N GLN A 396 21.26 -4.79 28.26
CA GLN A 396 22.32 -5.41 27.44
C GLN A 396 21.92 -5.52 25.98
N TYR A 397 20.66 -5.89 25.70
CA TYR A 397 20.13 -5.96 24.35
C TYR A 397 20.18 -4.60 23.65
N LEU A 398 19.65 -3.54 24.28
CA LEU A 398 19.68 -2.19 23.71
C LEU A 398 21.11 -1.73 23.46
N ALA A 399 22.01 -1.90 24.44
CA ALA A 399 23.41 -1.55 24.28
C ALA A 399 24.12 -2.31 23.15
N THR A 400 23.80 -3.60 22.97
CA THR A 400 24.37 -4.43 21.87
C THR A 400 23.91 -3.95 20.50
N MET A 401 22.72 -3.35 20.43
CA MET A 401 22.11 -2.81 19.22
C MET A 401 22.45 -1.31 19.01
N ASP A 402 23.47 -0.80 19.72
CA ASP A 402 23.92 0.61 19.71
C ASP A 402 22.86 1.64 20.16
N TYR A 403 21.86 1.20 20.93
CA TYR A 403 20.92 2.09 21.60
C TYR A 403 21.39 2.45 23.00
N GLU A 404 21.06 3.66 23.46
CA GLU A 404 21.32 4.08 24.82
C GLU A 404 20.34 3.38 25.79
N PRO A 405 20.82 2.52 26.72
CA PRO A 405 19.98 1.81 27.66
C PRO A 405 19.56 2.75 28.81
N CYS A 406 18.70 3.72 28.50
CA CYS A 406 18.24 4.71 29.46
C CYS A 406 17.02 4.19 30.24
N ASP A 407 17.19 4.03 31.55
CA ASP A 407 16.11 3.70 32.49
C ASP A 407 15.72 4.95 33.28
N THR A 408 14.88 5.78 32.67
CA THR A 408 14.31 6.98 33.30
C THR A 408 12.80 6.99 33.15
N ALA A 409 12.11 7.50 34.19
CA ALA A 409 10.68 7.78 34.12
C ALA A 409 10.35 9.02 33.25
N GLY A 410 11.37 9.76 32.83
CA GLY A 410 11.22 11.04 32.14
C GLY A 410 10.84 12.17 33.09
N LYS A 411 10.51 13.33 32.52
CA LYS A 411 10.10 14.53 33.27
C LYS A 411 8.59 14.73 33.32
N VAL A 412 7.84 14.02 32.46
CA VAL A 412 6.40 14.16 32.30
C VAL A 412 5.70 12.90 32.77
N THR A 413 4.71 13.06 33.63
CA THR A 413 3.87 11.94 34.10
C THR A 413 2.82 11.54 33.07
N GLN A 414 2.34 10.30 33.17
CA GLN A 414 1.26 9.80 32.30
C GLN A 414 -0.04 10.60 32.45
N GLU A 415 -0.31 11.12 33.65
CA GLU A 415 -1.48 11.96 33.93
C GLU A 415 -1.36 13.33 33.25
N GLU A 416 -0.21 14.01 33.38
CA GLU A 416 0.05 15.28 32.70
C GLU A 416 -0.03 15.14 31.17
N ALA A 417 0.54 14.07 30.61
CA ALA A 417 0.47 13.77 29.19
C ALA A 417 -0.98 13.56 28.72
N ARG A 418 -1.76 12.77 29.47
CA ARG A 418 -3.18 12.51 29.18
C ARG A 418 -4.01 13.79 29.23
N ASP A 419 -3.84 14.58 30.28
CA ASP A 419 -4.65 15.78 30.50
C ASP A 419 -4.35 16.84 29.44
N LYS A 420 -3.08 16.96 29.02
CA LYS A 420 -2.70 17.77 27.86
C LYS A 420 -3.34 17.25 26.57
N ALA A 421 -3.17 15.96 26.25
CA ALA A 421 -3.70 15.39 25.02
C ALA A 421 -5.23 15.50 24.92
N TYR A 422 -5.95 15.36 26.04
CA TYR A 422 -7.39 15.55 26.09
C TYR A 422 -7.79 17.01 25.92
N SER A 423 -7.04 17.94 26.52
CA SER A 423 -7.29 19.37 26.35
C SER A 423 -7.08 19.81 24.90
N GLU A 424 -6.03 19.33 24.23
CA GLU A 424 -5.83 19.53 22.80
C GLU A 424 -6.92 18.83 21.97
N TYR A 425 -7.42 17.67 22.40
CA TYR A 425 -8.50 16.98 21.70
C TYR A 425 -9.80 17.79 21.70
N GLU A 426 -10.18 18.40 22.82
CA GLU A 426 -11.41 19.22 22.86
C GLU A 426 -11.31 20.44 21.93
N LYS A 427 -10.12 21.04 21.79
CA LYS A 427 -9.88 22.11 20.81
C LYS A 427 -9.96 21.59 19.38
N TYR A 428 -9.24 20.50 19.09
CA TYR A 428 -9.18 19.91 17.75
C TYR A 428 -10.51 19.35 17.28
N LYS A 429 -11.33 18.80 18.18
CA LYS A 429 -12.67 18.29 17.87
C LYS A 429 -13.50 19.34 17.14
N LEU A 430 -13.44 20.60 17.56
CA LEU A 430 -14.15 21.70 16.90
C LEU A 430 -13.61 21.98 15.49
N ILE A 431 -12.30 21.80 15.26
CA ILE A 431 -11.65 21.96 13.96
C ILE A 431 -12.03 20.79 13.05
N GLN A 432 -11.97 19.57 13.57
CA GLN A 432 -12.34 18.34 12.88
C GLN A 432 -13.82 18.33 12.52
N ASP A 433 -14.73 18.73 13.41
CA ASP A 433 -16.17 18.76 13.12
C ASP A 433 -16.51 19.72 11.97
N LYS A 434 -15.72 20.80 11.78
CA LYS A 434 -15.88 21.75 10.67
C LYS A 434 -15.24 21.30 9.36
N SER A 435 -14.17 20.52 9.42
CA SER A 435 -13.37 20.12 8.25
C SER A 435 -13.63 18.69 7.78
N TYR A 436 -14.31 17.88 8.60
CA TYR A 436 -14.59 16.49 8.30
C TYR A 436 -15.71 16.36 7.29
N ILE A 437 -15.39 15.78 6.13
CA ILE A 437 -16.33 15.46 5.06
C ILE A 437 -16.74 13.99 5.22
N SER A 438 -17.98 13.76 5.67
CA SER A 438 -18.55 12.42 5.79
C SER A 438 -18.88 11.82 4.43
N ASP A 439 -19.14 10.51 4.38
CA ASP A 439 -19.59 9.86 3.14
C ASP A 439 -20.90 10.47 2.61
N PHE A 440 -21.75 11.00 3.51
CA PHE A 440 -22.95 11.75 3.15
C PHE A 440 -22.61 13.08 2.46
N ASP A 441 -21.61 13.81 2.98
CA ASP A 441 -21.18 15.08 2.40
C ASP A 441 -20.51 14.86 1.03
N ARG A 442 -19.65 13.83 0.93
CA ARG A 442 -19.04 13.43 -0.36
C ARG A 442 -20.10 13.03 -1.38
N PHE A 443 -21.15 12.32 -0.97
CA PHE A 443 -22.24 11.94 -1.86
C PHE A 443 -22.97 13.16 -2.43
N ASN A 444 -23.25 14.17 -1.60
CA ASN A 444 -23.90 15.40 -2.05
C ASN A 444 -23.01 16.28 -2.95
N GLU A 445 -21.68 16.19 -2.84
CA GLU A 445 -20.75 16.94 -3.70
C GLU A 445 -20.43 16.23 -5.03
N SER A 446 -20.56 14.91 -5.11
CA SER A 446 -20.09 14.11 -6.27
C SER A 446 -21.13 13.90 -7.37
N ASN A 447 -22.42 14.06 -7.09
CA ASN A 447 -23.48 13.93 -8.09
C ASN A 447 -24.23 15.27 -8.24
N GLY A 448 -24.10 15.92 -9.40
CA GLY A 448 -24.85 17.12 -9.77
C GLY A 448 -26.36 16.93 -9.94
N GLU A 449 -26.94 15.84 -9.42
CA GLU A 449 -28.37 15.58 -9.41
C GLU A 449 -28.83 15.15 -8.01
N THR A 450 -29.85 15.86 -7.51
CA THR A 450 -30.64 15.64 -6.28
C THR A 450 -29.84 15.25 -5.02
N PRO A 451 -29.59 16.17 -4.07
CA PRO A 451 -29.02 15.82 -2.78
C PRO A 451 -29.86 14.75 -2.06
N LEU A 452 -29.20 13.88 -1.29
CA LEU A 452 -29.86 12.79 -0.53
C LEU A 452 -30.99 13.28 0.38
N LEU A 453 -30.92 14.55 0.81
CA LEU A 453 -31.96 15.23 1.54
C LEU A 453 -32.57 16.34 0.68
N PRO A 454 -33.89 16.56 0.74
CA PRO A 454 -34.59 17.53 -0.11
C PRO A 454 -34.41 19.00 0.31
N PHE A 455 -33.44 19.32 1.18
CA PHE A 455 -33.18 20.68 1.65
C PHE A 455 -31.68 20.93 1.90
N ASP A 456 -31.24 22.15 1.58
CA ASP A 456 -29.87 22.63 1.74
C ASP A 456 -29.55 22.80 3.24
N LEU A 457 -28.50 22.14 3.73
CA LEU A 457 -28.13 22.12 5.15
C LEU A 457 -27.16 23.25 5.54
N ASN A 458 -26.81 24.16 4.62
CA ASN A 458 -25.99 25.33 4.96
C ASN A 458 -26.77 26.32 5.86
N PRO A 459 -26.42 26.49 7.16
CA PRO A 459 -27.08 27.45 8.02
C PRO A 459 -26.58 28.89 7.80
N THR A 460 -25.67 29.09 6.83
CA THR A 460 -25.00 30.38 6.55
C THR A 460 -25.17 30.86 5.10
N LYS A 461 -26.14 30.31 4.36
CA LYS A 461 -26.63 30.93 3.12
C LYS A 461 -27.94 31.67 3.36
#